data_AF-A0A4U3A5I7-F1
#
_entry.id   AF-A0A4U3A5I7-F1
#
_cell.length_a   1.000
_cell.length_b   1.000
_cell.length_c   1.000
_cell.angle_alpha   90.00
_cell.angle_beta   90.00
_cell.angle_gamma   90.00
#
_symmetry.space_group_name_H-M   'P 1'
#
loop_
_entity.id
_entity.type
_entity.pdbx_description
1 polymer ?
#
loop_
_entity_poly.entity_id
_entity_poly.type
_entity_poly.pdbx_seq_one_letter_code
_entity_poly.pdbx_strand_id
1 'polypeptide(L)' 'MNEQWIFLNGEFVPKDEAKVSVYDHGYLYGDGVFEGIRVYSGNVFRLREHLVRLYESAKSIMLEIPYSLDEVTNIVVET' A
#
# COMPACT_ATOMS: atom_id res chain seq x y z
N MET A 1 -19.31 -7.26 10.13
CA MET A 1 -18.49 -6.81 8.98
C MET A 1 -17.08 -7.24 9.30
N ASN A 2 -16.40 -7.98 8.42
CA ASN A 2 -15.00 -8.33 8.68
C ASN A 2 -14.19 -7.04 8.86
N GLU A 3 -13.37 -6.99 9.90
CA GLU A 3 -12.43 -5.89 10.13
C GLU A 3 -11.51 -5.77 8.91
N GLN A 4 -11.43 -4.56 8.34
CA GLN A 4 -10.48 -4.23 7.29
C GLN A 4 -9.24 -3.66 7.96
N TRP A 5 -8.10 -4.30 7.74
CA TRP A 5 -6.81 -3.87 8.25
C TRP A 5 -6.11 -2.93 7.27
N ILE A 6 -5.44 -1.90 7.78
CA ILE A 6 -4.65 -0.96 7.02
C ILE A 6 -3.25 -0.93 7.63
N PHE A 7 -2.22 -1.18 6.82
CA PHE A 7 -0.84 -0.94 7.22
C PHE A 7 -0.52 0.55 7.06
N LEU A 8 -0.23 1.24 8.16
CA LEU A 8 -0.01 2.68 8.20
C LEU A 8 1.12 3.01 9.17
N ASN A 9 2.15 3.70 8.69
CA ASN A 9 3.31 4.14 9.49
C ASN A 9 3.99 3.01 10.30
N GLY A 10 4.04 1.80 9.74
CA GLY A 10 4.72 0.65 10.36
C GLY A 10 3.81 -0.26 11.20
N GLU A 11 2.51 0.04 11.32
CA GLU A 11 1.59 -0.72 12.15
C GLU A 11 0.31 -1.09 11.39
N PHE A 12 -0.28 -2.24 11.72
CA PHE A 12 -1.61 -2.61 11.26
C PHE A 12 -2.65 -1.99 12.19
N VAL A 13 -3.50 -1.12 11.62
CA VAL A 13 -4.61 -0.49 12.33
C VAL A 13 -5.94 -0.92 11.73
N PRO A 14 -7.01 -1.00 12.54
CA PRO A 14 -8.36 -1.11 12.00
C PRO A 14 -8.67 0.08 11.10
N LYS A 15 -9.44 -0.14 10.03
CA LYS A 15 -9.83 0.91 9.07
C LYS A 15 -10.37 2.18 9.73
N ASP A 16 -11.17 2.05 10.78
CA ASP A 16 -11.80 3.19 11.46
C ASP A 16 -10.80 4.02 12.29
N GLU A 17 -9.59 3.50 12.52
CA GLU A 17 -8.49 4.18 13.21
C GLU A 17 -7.41 4.73 12.24
N ALA A 18 -7.43 4.30 10.98
CA ALA A 18 -6.48 4.73 9.96
C ALA A 18 -6.65 6.23 9.66
N LYS A 19 -5.60 7.02 9.92
CA LYS A 19 -5.62 8.49 9.77
C LYS A 19 -4.33 9.01 9.15
N VAL A 20 -4.46 9.91 8.19
CA VAL A 20 -3.34 10.71 7.65
C VAL A 20 -3.47 12.16 8.09
N SER A 21 -2.38 12.91 8.03
CA SER A 21 -2.42 14.35 8.29
C SER A 21 -3.27 15.06 7.23
N VAL A 22 -4.04 16.08 7.62
CA VAL A 22 -4.72 16.98 6.66
C VAL A 22 -3.72 17.79 5.81
N TYR A 23 -2.46 17.83 6.23
CA TYR A 23 -1.35 18.47 5.50
C TYR A 23 -0.52 17.47 4.69
N ASP A 24 -0.95 16.21 4.60
CA ASP A 24 -0.27 15.22 3.77
C ASP A 24 -0.30 15.67 2.31
N HIS A 25 0.85 15.62 1.63
CA HIS A 25 0.99 16.09 0.26
C HIS A 25 0.16 15.22 -0.71
N GLY A 26 0.01 13.93 -0.41
CA GLY A 26 -0.86 13.01 -1.14
C GLY A 26 -2.34 13.40 -1.02
N TYR A 27 -2.76 13.96 0.12
CA TYR A 27 -4.13 14.48 0.29
C TYR A 27 -4.32 15.86 -0.37
N LEU A 28 -3.40 16.80 -0.13
CA LEU A 28 -3.55 18.19 -0.58
C LEU A 28 -3.35 18.36 -2.09
N TYR A 29 -2.42 17.62 -2.69
CA TYR A 29 -1.98 17.83 -4.06
C TYR A 29 -2.06 16.57 -4.93
N GLY A 30 -2.49 15.44 -4.37
CA GLY A 30 -2.59 14.18 -5.10
C GLY A 30 -1.23 13.55 -5.43
N ASP A 31 -0.19 13.91 -4.68
CA ASP A 31 1.16 13.37 -4.86
C ASP A 31 1.28 11.98 -4.27
N GLY A 32 0.80 10.99 -5.01
CA GLY A 32 0.80 9.60 -4.61
C GLY A 32 0.48 8.68 -5.77
N VAL A 33 0.76 7.40 -5.55
CA VAL A 33 0.45 6.32 -6.49
C VAL A 33 -0.38 5.26 -5.80
N PHE A 34 -1.14 4.48 -6.55
CA PHE A 34 -1.96 3.41 -5.99
C PHE A 34 -1.89 2.16 -6.86
N GLU A 35 -2.22 1.02 -6.24
CA GLU A 35 -2.44 -0.24 -6.93
C GLU A 35 -3.72 -0.93 -6.47
N GLY A 36 -4.33 -1.68 -7.38
CA GLY A 36 -5.50 -2.51 -7.10
C GLY A 36 -5.18 -3.97 -7.37
N ILE A 37 -5.17 -4.79 -6.32
CA ILE A 37 -4.83 -6.21 -6.38
C ILE A 37 -6.02 -7.03 -5.88
N ARG A 38 -6.25 -8.20 -6.47
CA ARG A 38 -7.33 -9.11 -6.06
C ARG A 38 -6.77 -10.35 -5.36
N VAL A 39 -7.52 -10.81 -4.37
CA VAL A 39 -7.26 -12.08 -3.67
C VAL A 39 -8.34 -13.08 -4.08
N TYR A 40 -7.92 -14.29 -4.46
CA TYR A 40 -8.79 -15.40 -4.77
C TYR A 40 -8.42 -16.59 -3.89
N SER A 41 -9.35 -17.06 -3.06
CA SER A 41 -9.13 -18.23 -2.20
C SER A 41 -7.82 -18.16 -1.40
N GLY A 42 -7.53 -16.99 -0.79
CA GLY A 42 -6.31 -16.74 -0.01
C GLY A 42 -5.03 -16.51 -0.83
N ASN A 43 -5.11 -16.47 -2.17
CA ASN A 43 -3.96 -16.23 -3.04
C ASN A 43 -4.05 -14.84 -3.68
N VAL A 44 -3.01 -14.04 -3.50
CA VAL A 44 -2.91 -12.71 -4.12
C VAL A 44 -2.51 -12.88 -5.59
N PHE A 45 -3.39 -12.44 -6.50
CA PHE A 45 -3.18 -12.62 -7.93
C PHE A 45 -2.05 -11.71 -8.45
N ARG A 46 -0.99 -12.32 -8.99
CA ARG A 46 0.16 -11.63 -9.61
C ARG A 46 0.78 -10.55 -8.71
N LEU A 47 0.91 -10.86 -7.42
CA LEU A 47 1.39 -9.91 -6.39
C LEU A 47 2.67 -9.20 -6.82
N ARG A 48 3.69 -9.95 -7.23
CA ARG A 48 4.99 -9.36 -7.60
C ARG A 48 4.86 -8.39 -8.77
N GLU A 49 4.09 -8.72 -9.80
CA GLU A 49 3.95 -7.82 -10.96
C GLU A 49 3.17 -6.54 -10.62
N HIS A 50 2.16 -6.63 -9.74
CA HIS A 50 1.47 -5.44 -9.23
C HIS A 50 2.42 -4.57 -8.40
N LEU A 51 3.20 -5.15 -7.49
CA LEU A 51 4.15 -4.38 -6.68
C LEU A 51 5.26 -3.77 -7.54
N VAL A 52 5.81 -4.50 -8.53
CA VAL A 52 6.77 -3.91 -9.47
C VAL A 52 6.16 -2.69 -10.18
N ARG A 53 4.90 -2.76 -10.62
CA ARG A 53 4.21 -1.62 -11.24
C ARG A 53 4.00 -0.46 -10.27
N LEU A 54 3.73 -0.73 -8.98
CA LEU A 54 3.66 0.29 -7.93
C LEU A 54 4.99 1.04 -7.77
N TYR A 55 6.11 0.32 -7.70
CA TYR A 55 7.45 0.92 -7.59
C TYR A 55 7.84 1.73 -8.83
N GLU A 56 7.56 1.23 -10.04
CA GLU A 56 7.78 1.99 -11.27
C GLU A 56 6.90 3.26 -11.33
N SER A 57 5.67 3.19 -10.81
CA SER A 57 4.77 4.35 -10.72
C SER A 57 5.32 5.38 -9.73
N ALA A 58 5.74 4.96 -8.53
CA ALA A 58 6.35 5.84 -7.53
C ALA A 58 7.61 6.53 -8.09
N LYS A 59 8.47 5.77 -8.79
CA LYS A 59 9.65 6.30 -9.46
C LYS A 59 9.31 7.36 -10.51
N SER A 60 8.20 7.23 -11.24
CA SER A 60 7.80 8.19 -12.28
C SER A 60 7.47 9.59 -11.74
N ILE A 61 7.13 9.69 -10.45
CA ILE A 61 6.87 10.95 -9.74
C ILE A 61 7.98 11.30 -8.74
N MET A 62 9.11 10.59 -8.78
CA MET A 62 10.23 10.74 -7.83
C MET A 62 9.86 10.49 -6.36
N LEU A 63 8.84 9.65 -6.12
CA LEU A 63 8.44 9.22 -4.79
C LEU A 63 9.26 7.99 -4.37
N GLU A 64 9.87 8.05 -3.19
CA GLU A 64 10.61 6.94 -2.59
C GLU A 64 9.70 6.13 -1.66
N ILE A 65 9.60 4.82 -1.90
CA ILE A 65 8.91 3.90 -1.00
C ILE A 65 9.95 3.44 0.06
N PRO A 66 9.70 3.65 1.37
CA PRO A 66 10.68 3.37 2.43
C PRO A 66 10.78 1.88 2.81
N TYR A 67 10.42 1.00 1.88
CA TYR A 67 10.45 -0.45 2.03
C TYR A 67 10.99 -1.07 0.75
N SER A 68 11.68 -2.19 0.87
CA SER A 68 12.04 -3.03 -0.27
C SER A 68 10.82 -3.78 -0.82
N LEU A 69 10.92 -4.22 -2.08
CA LEU A 69 9.85 -4.98 -2.73
C LEU A 69 9.47 -6.24 -1.94
N ASP A 70 10.45 -6.90 -1.32
CA ASP A 70 10.23 -8.12 -0.54
C ASP A 70 9.58 -7.82 0.82
N GLU A 71 9.91 -6.68 1.47
CA GLU A 71 9.22 -6.22 2.67
C GLU A 71 7.75 -5.91 2.40
N VAL A 72 7.44 -5.16 1.33
CA VAL A 72 6.05 -4.87 0.94
C VAL A 72 5.30 -6.16 0.57
N THR A 73 5.98 -7.12 -0.06
CA THR A 73 5.40 -8.44 -0.37
C THR A 73 4.97 -9.15 0.92
N ASN A 74 5.81 -9.14 1.95
CA ASN A 74 5.49 -9.77 3.24
C ASN A 74 4.35 -9.05 3.97
N ILE A 75 4.37 -7.71 4.00
CA ILE A 75 3.31 -6.90 4.61
C ILE A 75 1.95 -7.22 3.99
N VAL A 76 1.87 -7.34 2.65
CA VAL A 76 0.62 -7.66 1.96
C VAL A 76 0.12 -9.08 2.26
N VAL A 77 1.02 -10.04 2.50
CA VAL A 77 0.66 -11.44 2.77
C VAL A 77 0.31 -11.69 4.24
N GLU A 78 0.82 -10.87 5.16
CA GLU A 78 0.56 -10.97 6.59
C GLU A 78 -0.87 -10.54 7.00
N THR A 79 -1.53 -9.76 6.12
CA THR A 79 -2.88 -9.22 6.35
C THR A 79 -3.99 -10.22 6.05
#